data_AF-A0A353F1U9-F1
#
_entry.id   AF-A0A353F1U9-F1
#
_cell.length_a   1.000
_cell.length_b   1.000
_cell.length_c   1.000
_cell.angle_alpha   90.00
_cell.angle_beta   90.00
_cell.angle_gamma   90.00
#
_symmetry.space_group_name_H-M   'P 1'
#
loop_
_entity.id
_entity.type
_entity.pdbx_description
1 polymer ?
#
loop_
_entity_poly.entity_id
_entity_poly.type
_entity_poly.pdbx_seq_one_letter_code
_entity_poly.pdbx_strand_id
1 'polypeptide(L)'
;AIIPAFGHRHLVRYRITVTDAANNSARVPYQDDPSRNFAYFVYNGVPAYQNIDANTMANTIPVYHLIIRKEDYTEAVAYNGSDQINQGTSARFLYNWNATMVYDGKVYDNIRFRLRGANGRYQGRGKRSMRVRFNDGKFLEARDQNGKKFKNPWRTLT
;
A
#
# COMPACT_ATOMS: atom_id res chain seq x y z
N ALA A 1 12.20 -21.62 -11.12
CA ALA A 1 10.73 -21.56 -11.04
C ALA A 1 10.23 -20.49 -11.99
N ILE A 2 9.14 -20.75 -12.72
CA ILE A 2 8.48 -19.77 -13.60
C ILE A 2 7.28 -19.24 -12.85
N ILE A 3 7.13 -17.92 -12.78
CA ILE A 3 5.92 -17.30 -12.22
C ILE A 3 4.90 -17.16 -13.35
N PRO A 4 3.66 -17.67 -13.20
CA PRO A 4 2.68 -17.63 -14.27
C PRO A 4 2.24 -16.19 -14.59
N ALA A 5 1.74 -15.99 -15.80
CA ALA A 5 1.12 -14.73 -16.18
C ALA A 5 -0.20 -14.54 -15.42
N PHE A 6 -0.49 -13.32 -14.98
CA PHE A 6 -1.74 -12.94 -14.34
C PHE A 6 -2.41 -11.80 -15.09
N GLY A 7 -3.73 -11.65 -14.89
CA GLY A 7 -4.50 -10.56 -15.48
C GLY A 7 -4.19 -9.19 -14.87
N HIS A 8 -4.75 -8.14 -15.48
CA HIS A 8 -4.66 -6.76 -15.00
C HIS A 8 -5.15 -6.62 -13.54
N ARG A 9 -4.43 -5.83 -12.74
CA ARG A 9 -4.68 -5.56 -11.31
C ARG A 9 -4.56 -6.79 -10.41
N HIS A 10 -3.51 -7.58 -10.63
CA HIS A 10 -3.21 -8.74 -9.81
C HIS A 10 -1.96 -8.52 -8.96
N LEU A 11 -2.09 -8.65 -7.64
CA LEU A 11 -0.97 -8.61 -6.69
C LEU A 11 -0.49 -10.04 -6.42
N VAL A 12 0.76 -10.32 -6.79
CA VAL A 12 1.39 -11.62 -6.56
C VAL A 12 2.40 -11.47 -5.44
N ARG A 13 2.34 -12.39 -4.47
CA ARG A 13 3.26 -12.46 -3.33
C ARG A 13 3.91 -13.83 -3.33
N TYR A 14 5.20 -13.87 -3.06
CA TYR A 14 5.96 -15.11 -2.99
C TYR A 14 7.09 -15.03 -1.98
N ARG A 15 7.59 -16.22 -1.62
CA ARG A 15 8.78 -16.43 -0.78
C ARG A 15 9.67 -17.43 -1.49
N ILE A 16 10.96 -17.32 -1.26
CA ILE A 16 11.95 -18.26 -1.83
C ILE A 16 12.42 -19.15 -0.70
N THR A 17 12.42 -20.46 -0.91
CA THR A 17 13.03 -21.42 0.02
C THR A 17 14.21 -22.07 -0.71
N VAL A 18 15.37 -22.09 -0.07
CA VAL A 18 16.60 -22.72 -0.58
C VAL A 18 16.97 -23.84 0.36
N THR A 19 17.33 -25.00 -0.18
CA THR A 19 17.76 -26.19 0.56
C THR A 19 19.13 -26.61 0.06
N ASP A 20 20.06 -26.87 0.97
CA ASP A 20 21.40 -27.36 0.62
C ASP A 20 21.45 -28.89 0.49
N ALA A 21 22.61 -29.43 0.11
CA ALA A 21 22.82 -30.88 -0.04
C ALA A 21 22.75 -31.66 1.29
N ALA A 22 22.82 -30.96 2.43
CA ALA A 22 22.68 -31.53 3.77
C ALA A 22 21.24 -31.42 4.32
N ASN A 23 20.26 -31.04 3.48
CA ASN A 23 18.86 -30.81 3.83
C ASN A 23 18.60 -29.63 4.78
N ASN A 24 19.56 -28.73 5.00
CA ASN A 24 19.29 -27.48 5.71
C ASN A 24 18.51 -26.55 4.79
N SER A 25 17.50 -25.86 5.32
CA SER A 25 16.64 -24.98 4.52
C SER A 25 16.55 -23.57 5.12
N ALA A 26 16.58 -22.56 4.25
CA ALA A 26 16.33 -21.17 4.60
C ALA A 26 15.21 -20.59 3.72
N ARG A 27 14.38 -19.71 4.29
CA ARG A 27 13.30 -19.02 3.57
C ARG A 27 13.45 -17.50 3.65
N VAL A 28 13.28 -16.84 2.51
CA VAL A 28 13.32 -15.38 2.39
C VAL A 28 12.01 -14.80 1.81
N PRO A 29 11.59 -13.59 2.21
CA PRO A 29 12.20 -12.76 3.26
C PRO A 29 12.19 -13.46 4.63
N TYR A 30 13.19 -13.17 5.45
CA TYR A 30 13.31 -13.80 6.76
C TYR A 30 12.11 -13.45 7.65
N GLN A 31 11.92 -14.25 8.70
CA GLN A 31 10.75 -14.13 9.58
C GLN A 31 10.65 -12.76 10.28
N ASP A 32 11.75 -12.04 10.41
CA ASP A 32 11.83 -10.70 10.98
C ASP A 32 11.71 -9.57 9.95
N ASP A 33 11.75 -9.84 8.63
CA ASP A 33 11.48 -8.80 7.62
C ASP A 33 10.01 -8.36 7.72
N PRO A 34 9.74 -7.07 7.97
CA PRO A 34 8.39 -6.57 8.17
C PRO A 34 7.49 -6.68 6.93
N SER A 35 8.05 -6.83 5.74
CA SER A 35 7.33 -6.94 4.47
C SER A 35 6.73 -8.33 4.26
N ARG A 36 7.27 -9.35 4.95
CA ARG A 36 6.83 -10.76 4.94
C ARG A 36 6.93 -11.49 3.61
N ASN A 37 6.90 -10.81 2.46
CA ASN A 37 6.93 -11.41 1.13
C ASN A 37 7.76 -10.55 0.18
N PHE A 38 8.26 -11.18 -0.88
CA PHE A 38 8.48 -10.47 -2.14
C PHE A 38 7.14 -10.33 -2.86
N ALA A 39 6.99 -9.28 -3.67
CA ALA A 39 5.76 -9.03 -4.38
C ALA A 39 5.97 -8.22 -5.66
N TYR A 40 5.07 -8.43 -6.62
CA TYR A 40 4.92 -7.58 -7.80
C TYR A 40 3.43 -7.39 -8.11
N PHE A 41 3.11 -6.34 -8.85
CA PHE A 41 1.73 -6.01 -9.21
C PHE A 41 1.60 -5.91 -10.73
N VAL A 42 0.70 -6.70 -11.30
CA VAL A 42 0.41 -6.67 -12.73
C VAL A 42 -0.51 -5.49 -13.02
N TYR A 43 0.00 -4.52 -13.77
CA TYR A 43 -0.74 -3.31 -14.13
C TYR A 43 -0.53 -2.96 -15.59
N ASN A 44 -1.61 -2.63 -16.29
CA ASN A 44 -1.64 -2.35 -17.74
C ASN A 44 -1.87 -0.85 -17.99
N GLY A 45 -1.16 -0.01 -17.24
CA GLY A 45 -1.23 1.44 -17.38
C GLY A 45 -2.57 2.08 -17.00
N VAL A 46 -2.58 3.40 -17.06
CA VAL A 46 -3.80 4.21 -16.91
C VAL A 46 -4.50 4.27 -18.26
N PRO A 47 -5.82 4.00 -18.35
CA PRO A 47 -6.53 4.14 -19.61
C PRO A 47 -6.65 5.62 -20.02
N ALA A 48 -7.00 5.85 -21.28
CA ALA A 48 -7.43 7.17 -21.74
C ALA A 48 -8.63 7.66 -20.92
N TYR A 49 -8.75 8.97 -20.74
CA TYR A 49 -9.85 9.59 -20.00
C TYR A 49 -10.34 10.84 -20.73
N GLN A 50 -11.64 10.83 -21.09
CA GLN A 50 -12.25 11.89 -21.90
C GLN A 50 -11.44 12.12 -23.19
N ASN A 51 -10.91 13.34 -23.39
CA ASN A 51 -10.13 13.72 -24.57
C ASN A 51 -8.61 13.58 -24.37
N ILE A 52 -8.16 12.96 -23.27
CA ILE A 52 -6.75 12.75 -22.94
C ILE A 52 -6.38 11.31 -23.24
N ASP A 53 -5.38 11.09 -24.10
CA ASP A 53 -4.92 9.76 -24.47
C ASP A 53 -4.19 9.04 -23.31
N ALA A 54 -4.10 7.71 -23.41
CA ALA A 54 -3.53 6.88 -22.35
C ALA A 54 -2.04 7.19 -22.07
N ASN A 55 -1.27 7.56 -23.09
CA ASN A 55 0.15 7.89 -22.93
C ASN A 55 0.30 9.21 -22.16
N THR A 56 -0.49 10.23 -22.50
CA THR A 56 -0.50 11.49 -21.74
C THR A 56 -0.94 11.25 -20.30
N MET A 57 -2.01 10.48 -20.06
CA MET A 57 -2.45 10.11 -18.71
C MET A 57 -1.34 9.41 -17.92
N ALA A 58 -0.68 8.40 -18.49
CA ALA A 58 0.37 7.64 -17.83
C ALA A 58 1.60 8.49 -17.42
N ASN A 59 1.88 9.58 -18.14
CA ASN A 59 3.05 10.43 -17.90
C ASN A 59 2.77 11.68 -17.08
N THR A 60 1.50 12.05 -16.87
CA THR A 60 1.13 13.32 -16.20
C THR A 60 0.54 13.14 -14.81
N ILE A 61 -0.01 11.97 -14.49
CA ILE A 61 -0.60 11.71 -13.17
C ILE A 61 0.16 10.62 -12.40
N PRO A 62 0.53 10.86 -11.12
CA PRO A 62 1.12 9.81 -10.31
C PRO A 62 0.05 8.80 -9.90
N VAL A 63 0.32 7.51 -10.13
CA VAL A 63 -0.63 6.42 -9.84
C VAL A 63 -0.22 5.71 -8.56
N TYR A 64 -1.08 5.79 -7.57
CA TYR A 64 -0.95 5.06 -6.31
C TYR A 64 -2.05 4.00 -6.23
N HIS A 65 -1.66 2.73 -6.02
CA HIS A 65 -2.62 1.68 -5.67
C HIS A 65 -2.47 1.34 -4.20
N LEU A 66 -3.50 1.62 -3.40
CA LEU A 66 -3.59 1.13 -2.03
C LEU A 66 -4.52 -0.08 -1.99
N ILE A 67 -3.95 -1.25 -1.77
CA ILE A 67 -4.66 -2.54 -1.75
C ILE A 67 -4.83 -2.94 -0.29
N ILE A 68 -6.08 -3.12 0.12
CA ILE A 68 -6.48 -3.41 1.52
C ILE A 68 -7.42 -4.60 1.48
N ARG A 69 -7.31 -5.49 2.47
CA ARG A 69 -8.29 -6.56 2.64
C ARG A 69 -9.66 -5.96 2.98
N LYS A 70 -10.74 -6.59 2.51
CA LYS A 70 -12.10 -6.05 2.68
C LYS A 70 -12.44 -5.86 4.16
N GLU A 71 -12.05 -6.82 4.99
CA GLU A 71 -12.24 -6.82 6.44
C GLU A 71 -11.54 -5.63 7.12
N ASP A 72 -10.24 -5.44 6.84
CA ASP A 72 -9.43 -4.35 7.39
C ASP A 72 -9.99 -2.98 6.97
N TYR A 73 -10.43 -2.86 5.71
CA TYR A 73 -11.05 -1.63 5.21
C TYR A 73 -12.40 -1.36 5.89
N THR A 74 -13.24 -2.39 6.04
CA THR A 74 -14.57 -2.26 6.64
C THR A 74 -14.48 -1.83 8.11
N GLU A 75 -13.58 -2.46 8.87
CA GLU A 75 -13.32 -2.09 10.26
C GLU A 75 -12.74 -0.67 10.35
N ALA A 76 -11.74 -0.33 9.53
CA ALA A 76 -11.13 0.99 9.55
C ALA A 76 -12.12 2.12 9.24
N VAL A 77 -13.01 1.91 8.27
CA VAL A 77 -14.00 2.91 7.82
C VAL A 77 -15.11 3.12 8.84
N ALA A 78 -15.43 2.09 9.64
CA ALA A 78 -16.42 2.11 10.73
C ALA A 78 -17.74 2.77 10.30
N TYR A 79 -18.49 2.08 9.42
CA TYR A 79 -19.74 2.61 8.87
C TYR A 79 -20.79 2.88 9.96
N ASN A 80 -20.83 2.06 11.01
CA ASN A 80 -21.67 2.30 12.17
C ASN A 80 -20.95 3.22 13.16
N GLY A 81 -21.68 4.17 13.76
CA GLY A 81 -21.14 5.09 14.75
C GLY A 81 -20.54 4.38 15.98
N SER A 82 -21.09 3.22 16.36
CA SER A 82 -20.59 2.39 17.47
C SER A 82 -19.17 1.87 17.26
N ASP A 83 -18.74 1.72 16.01
CA ASP A 83 -17.45 1.14 15.64
C ASP A 83 -16.37 2.24 15.51
N GLN A 84 -16.77 3.52 15.65
CA GLN A 84 -15.88 4.66 15.48
C GLN A 84 -15.00 4.88 16.71
N ILE A 85 -13.72 5.18 16.46
CA ILE A 85 -12.77 5.50 17.53
C ILE A 85 -13.01 6.94 17.99
N ASN A 86 -13.48 7.10 19.24
CA ASN A 86 -13.76 8.39 19.87
C ASN A 86 -12.62 9.40 19.77
N GLN A 87 -12.97 10.67 19.56
CA GLN A 87 -12.02 11.79 19.58
C GLN A 87 -11.30 11.88 20.94
N GLY A 88 -10.03 12.31 20.92
CA GLY A 88 -9.21 12.42 22.13
C GLY A 88 -8.53 11.13 22.60
N THR A 89 -8.85 9.97 22.01
CA THR A 89 -8.23 8.69 22.40
C THR A 89 -6.91 8.43 21.67
N SER A 90 -5.96 7.77 22.35
CA SER A 90 -4.66 7.36 21.78
C SER A 90 -4.80 6.34 20.63
N ALA A 91 -5.86 5.51 20.68
CA ALA A 91 -6.20 4.54 19.63
C ALA A 91 -6.29 5.17 18.24
N ARG A 92 -6.62 6.47 18.15
CA ARG A 92 -6.69 7.21 16.88
C ARG A 92 -5.35 7.33 16.14
N PHE A 93 -4.23 7.10 16.82
CA PHE A 93 -2.89 7.26 16.28
C PHE A 93 -2.21 5.92 15.96
N LEU A 94 -2.81 4.80 16.39
CA LEU A 94 -2.32 3.46 16.12
C LEU A 94 -2.58 3.05 14.66
N TYR A 95 -1.63 2.31 14.11
CA TYR A 95 -1.69 1.79 12.74
C TYR A 95 -2.13 0.32 12.77
N ASN A 96 -3.41 0.11 13.04
CA ASN A 96 -3.95 -1.21 13.36
C ASN A 96 -4.03 -2.14 12.13
N TRP A 97 -4.25 -1.56 10.95
CA TRP A 97 -4.59 -2.33 9.76
C TRP A 97 -3.43 -2.42 8.77
N ASN A 98 -3.43 -3.50 7.98
CA ASN A 98 -2.42 -3.76 6.97
C ASN A 98 -2.89 -3.33 5.58
N ALA A 99 -1.94 -2.94 4.74
CA ALA A 99 -2.17 -2.64 3.34
C ALA A 99 -0.94 -3.02 2.51
N THR A 100 -1.09 -2.91 1.20
CA THR A 100 0.01 -2.90 0.24
C THR A 100 -0.12 -1.65 -0.61
N MET A 101 0.97 -0.89 -0.72
CA MET A 101 1.03 0.23 -1.66
C MET A 101 1.83 -0.17 -2.89
N VAL A 102 1.33 0.19 -4.08
CA VAL A 102 2.09 0.11 -5.33
C VAL A 102 2.27 1.52 -5.87
N TYR A 103 3.52 1.91 -6.11
CA TYR A 103 3.88 3.22 -6.62
C TYR A 103 5.23 3.19 -7.33
N ASP A 104 5.34 3.83 -8.49
CA ASP A 104 6.59 3.98 -9.28
C ASP A 104 7.32 2.64 -9.49
N GLY A 105 6.56 1.59 -9.87
CA GLY A 105 7.09 0.24 -10.10
C GLY A 105 7.46 -0.54 -8.84
N LYS A 106 7.29 0.02 -7.64
CA LYS A 106 7.63 -0.62 -6.36
C LYS A 106 6.39 -1.12 -5.63
N VAL A 107 6.49 -2.30 -5.03
CA VAL A 107 5.49 -2.84 -4.11
C VAL A 107 5.99 -2.73 -2.68
N TYR A 108 5.26 -1.95 -1.87
CA TYR A 108 5.45 -1.82 -0.44
C TYR A 108 4.46 -2.74 0.26
N ASP A 109 4.85 -4.00 0.45
CA ASP A 109 3.99 -5.04 1.03
C ASP A 109 3.98 -4.99 2.56
N ASN A 110 2.86 -5.48 3.13
CA ASN A 110 2.62 -5.57 4.56
C ASN A 110 2.91 -4.27 5.35
N ILE A 111 2.60 -3.13 4.73
CA ILE A 111 2.67 -1.83 5.39
C ILE A 111 1.43 -1.63 6.27
N ARG A 112 1.44 -0.59 7.11
CA ARG A 112 0.32 -0.32 8.01
C ARG A 112 -0.39 0.97 7.65
N PHE A 113 -1.69 1.05 7.88
CA PHE A 113 -2.46 2.28 7.69
C PHE A 113 -3.42 2.53 8.86
N ARG A 114 -3.95 3.75 8.89
CA ARG A 114 -5.04 4.17 9.78
C ARG A 114 -5.82 5.31 9.16
N LEU A 115 -7.01 5.57 9.69
CA LEU A 115 -7.66 6.85 9.41
C LEU A 115 -6.94 8.02 10.09
N ARG A 116 -7.02 9.19 9.47
CA ARG A 116 -6.54 10.47 10.00
C ARG A 116 -7.66 11.51 10.05
N GLY A 117 -7.34 12.67 10.61
CA GLY A 117 -8.30 13.75 10.85
C GLY A 117 -8.83 13.76 12.29
N ALA A 118 -9.24 14.95 12.71
CA ALA A 118 -10.00 15.21 13.93
C ALA A 118 -11.49 15.01 13.63
N ASN A 119 -12.24 16.10 13.50
CA ASN A 119 -13.67 16.11 13.18
C ASN A 119 -13.92 15.35 11.85
N GLY A 120 -13.07 15.58 10.86
CA GLY A 120 -13.18 14.98 9.52
C GLY A 120 -12.93 13.47 9.39
N ARG A 121 -12.57 12.74 10.48
CA ARG A 121 -12.15 11.33 10.37
C ARG A 121 -13.25 10.41 9.83
N TYR A 122 -14.45 10.57 10.38
CA TYR A 122 -15.63 9.78 10.04
C TYR A 122 -16.72 10.62 9.38
N GLN A 123 -16.43 11.91 9.11
CA GLN A 123 -17.32 12.79 8.34
C GLN A 123 -17.25 12.44 6.85
N GLY A 124 -18.35 12.67 6.14
CA GLY A 124 -18.44 12.52 4.68
C GLY A 124 -19.02 11.18 4.22
N ARG A 125 -19.86 11.27 3.18
CA ARG A 125 -20.57 10.16 2.51
C ARG A 125 -19.65 9.36 1.57
N GLY A 126 -18.49 8.90 2.04
CA GLY A 126 -17.74 7.83 1.34
C GLY A 126 -16.22 7.97 1.27
N LYS A 127 -15.64 9.18 1.21
CA LYS A 127 -14.17 9.34 1.18
C LYS A 127 -13.59 9.45 2.58
N ARG A 128 -12.67 8.55 2.93
CA ARG A 128 -11.94 8.59 4.21
C ARG A 128 -10.50 9.07 4.01
N SER A 129 -10.07 9.97 4.88
CA SER A 129 -8.67 10.42 4.92
C SER A 129 -7.82 9.37 5.64
N MET A 130 -6.86 8.79 4.93
CA MET A 130 -5.97 7.75 5.46
C MET A 130 -4.56 8.27 5.67
N ARG A 131 -3.83 7.62 6.57
CA ARG A 131 -2.40 7.79 6.76
C ARG A 131 -1.75 6.43 6.62
N VAL A 132 -0.74 6.32 5.77
CA VAL A 132 -0.06 5.07 5.43
C VAL A 132 1.38 5.14 5.93
N ARG A 133 1.83 4.12 6.68
CA ARG A 133 3.17 4.04 7.25
C ARG A 133 3.93 2.89 6.63
N PHE A 134 5.08 3.23 6.06
CA PHE A 134 5.98 2.31 5.38
C PHE A 134 6.92 1.63 6.37
N ASN A 135 7.37 0.42 6.01
CA ASN A 135 8.30 -0.36 6.82
C ASN A 135 9.67 0.30 6.87
N ASP A 136 10.38 0.12 7.98
CA ASP A 136 11.74 0.64 8.12
C ASP A 136 12.67 0.01 7.06
N GLY A 137 13.52 0.85 6.45
CA GLY A 137 14.33 0.47 5.29
C GLY A 137 13.59 0.41 3.95
N LYS A 138 12.26 0.55 3.92
CA LYS A 138 11.43 0.52 2.68
C LYS A 138 10.48 1.73 2.62
N PHE A 139 11.04 2.93 2.77
CA PHE A 139 10.28 4.18 2.74
C PHE A 139 9.84 4.56 1.33
N LEU A 140 8.77 5.36 1.25
CA LEU A 140 8.19 5.80 -0.01
C LEU A 140 9.06 6.87 -0.68
N GLU A 141 9.45 6.64 -1.93
CA GLU A 141 10.16 7.64 -2.74
C GLU A 141 9.17 8.51 -3.52
N ALA A 142 8.41 9.34 -2.83
CA ALA A 142 7.37 10.17 -3.44
C ALA A 142 7.93 11.21 -4.44
N ARG A 143 7.06 11.67 -5.34
CA ARG A 143 7.32 12.76 -6.28
C ARG A 143 6.38 13.93 -6.01
N ASP A 144 6.82 15.14 -6.29
CA ASP A 144 5.98 16.33 -6.27
C ASP A 144 5.02 16.38 -7.49
N GLN A 145 4.22 17.44 -7.58
CA GLN A 145 3.26 17.61 -8.67
C GLN A 145 3.90 17.76 -10.06
N ASN A 146 5.21 18.02 -10.11
CA ASN A 146 5.97 18.13 -11.36
C ASN A 146 6.73 16.82 -11.68
N GLY A 147 6.49 15.75 -10.92
CA GLY A 147 7.15 14.45 -11.11
C GLY A 147 8.58 14.39 -10.55
N LYS A 148 9.05 15.42 -9.85
CA LYS A 148 10.39 15.44 -9.25
C LYS A 148 10.39 14.67 -7.94
N LYS A 149 11.33 13.74 -7.76
CA LYS A 149 11.48 13.01 -6.49
C LYS A 149 11.83 13.97 -5.35
N PHE A 150 11.18 13.79 -4.21
CA PHE A 150 11.59 14.47 -2.99
C PHE A 150 12.99 14.00 -2.56
N LYS A 151 13.76 14.89 -1.92
CA LYS A 151 15.13 14.60 -1.46
C LYS A 151 15.17 13.41 -0.49
N ASN A 152 14.20 13.36 0.42
CA ASN A 152 14.12 12.34 1.46
C ASN A 152 12.91 11.45 1.23
N PRO A 153 13.05 10.11 1.35
CA PRO A 153 11.93 9.21 1.27
C PRO A 153 11.05 9.33 2.51
N TRP A 154 9.76 9.02 2.36
CA TRP A 154 8.75 9.23 3.38
C TRP A 154 8.45 7.94 4.13
N ARG A 155 8.67 7.97 5.44
CA ARG A 155 8.17 6.91 6.34
C ARG A 155 6.65 6.88 6.40
N THR A 156 6.00 8.01 6.12
CA THR A 156 4.54 8.12 6.26
C THR A 156 3.95 9.07 5.22
N LEU A 157 2.97 8.57 4.48
CA LEU A 157 2.13 9.33 3.57
C LEU A 157 0.85 9.77 4.32
N THR A 158 0.48 11.04 4.19
CA THR A 158 -0.63 11.69 4.92
C THR A 158 -1.65 12.32 4.00
#